data_AF-A0A7C4XKJ5-F1
#
_entry.id   AF-A0A7C4XKJ5-F1
#
_cell.length_a   1.000
_cell.length_b   1.000
_cell.length_c   1.000
_cell.angle_alpha   90.00
_cell.angle_beta   90.00
_cell.angle_gamma   90.00
#
_symmetry.space_group_name_H-M   'P 1'
#
loop_
_entity.id
_entity.type
_entity.pdbx_description
1 polymer ?
#
loop_
_entity_poly.entity_id
_entity_poly.type
_entity_poly.pdbx_seq_one_letter_code
_entity_poly.pdbx_strand_id
1 'polypeptide(L)' 'MENGQLTWITNFIWSIADDVLLDLYVRGKYRDVILPMTVIRRLDAVLEPTKQAVLDMKANLD' A
#
# COMPACT_ATOMS: atom_id res chain seq x y z
N MET A 1 -3.27 -13.03 -14.50
CA MET A 1 -4.18 -13.03 -13.33
C MET A 1 -5.57 -13.26 -13.88
N GLU A 2 -6.29 -14.28 -13.44
CA GLU A 2 -7.67 -14.50 -13.87
C GLU A 2 -8.57 -13.38 -13.34
N ASN A 3 -9.56 -12.93 -14.13
CA ASN A 3 -10.44 -11.81 -13.76
C ASN A 3 -11.16 -12.04 -12.42
N GLY A 4 -11.48 -13.28 -12.06
CA GLY A 4 -12.07 -13.62 -10.76
C GLY A 4 -11.16 -13.30 -9.57
N GLN A 5 -9.84 -13.47 -9.73
CA GLN A 5 -8.86 -13.19 -8.69
C GLN A 5 -8.71 -11.69 -8.44
N LEU A 6 -8.77 -10.86 -9.49
CA LEU A 6 -8.73 -9.40 -9.36
C LEU A 6 -9.95 -8.84 -8.63
N THR A 7 -11.14 -9.35 -8.94
CA THR A 7 -12.38 -8.96 -8.24
C THR A 7 -12.32 -9.33 -6.76
N TRP A 8 -11.83 -10.52 -6.44
CA TRP A 8 -11.67 -10.94 -5.04
C TRP A 8 -10.69 -10.04 -4.27
N ILE A 9 -9.50 -9.77 -4.83
CA ILE A 9 -8.50 -8.88 -4.20
C ILE A 9 -9.09 -7.49 -3.97
N THR A 10 -9.80 -6.96 -4.97
CA THR A 10 -10.40 -5.63 -4.89
C THR A 10 -11.44 -5.57 -3.78
N ASN A 11 -12.32 -6.56 -3.69
CA ASN A 11 -13.35 -6.63 -2.64
C ASN A 11 -12.73 -6.79 -1.24
N PHE A 12 -11.67 -7.59 -1.11
CA PHE A 12 -10.94 -7.76 0.15
C PHE A 12 -10.31 -6.44 0.63
N ILE A 13 -9.69 -5.68 -0.28
CA ILE A 13 -9.10 -4.37 0.03
C ILE A 13 -10.19 -3.39 0.47
N TRP A 14 -11.32 -3.31 -0.25
CA TRP A 14 -12.43 -2.43 0.12
C TRP A 14 -13.04 -2.83 1.48
N SER A 15 -13.21 -4.12 1.75
CA SER A 15 -13.75 -4.59 3.04
C SER A 15 -12.89 -4.16 4.23
N ILE A 16 -11.56 -4.17 4.11
CA ILE A 16 -10.66 -3.73 5.19
C ILE A 16 -10.70 -2.21 5.34
N ALA A 17 -10.70 -1.49 4.22
CA ALA A 17 -10.79 -0.03 4.24
C ALA A 17 -12.12 0.42 4.85
N ASP A 18 -13.21 -0.26 4.54
CA ASP A 18 -14.53 0.04 5.09
C ASP A 18 -14.57 -0.20 6.61
N ASP A 19 -14.01 -1.33 7.09
CA ASP A 19 -13.98 -1.70 8.52
C ASP A 19 -13.11 -0.76 9.37
N VAL A 20 -11.97 -0.29 8.83
CA VAL A 20 -11.00 0.50 9.61
C VAL A 20 -11.18 2.01 9.41
N LEU A 21 -11.68 2.47 8.27
CA LEU A 21 -11.62 3.89 7.90
C LEU A 21 -12.98 4.56 7.71
N LEU A 22 -14.04 3.83 7.34
CA LEU A 22 -15.31 4.45 6.96
C LEU A 22 -16.07 5.04 8.16
N ASP A 23 -16.02 4.37 9.32
CA ASP A 23 -16.71 4.83 10.54
C ASP A 23 -15.89 5.84 11.36
N LEU A 24 -14.57 5.91 11.13
CA LEU A 24 -13.66 6.81 11.86
C LEU A 24 -13.42 8.14 11.13
N TYR A 25 -13.56 8.18 9.80
CA TYR A 25 -13.23 9.35 9.00
C TYR A 25 -14.41 9.80 8.14
N VAL A 26 -14.79 11.07 8.26
CA VAL A 26 -15.70 11.75 7.32
C VAL A 26 -15.17 11.53 5.90
N ARG A 27 -16.02 11.26 4.90
CA ARG A 27 -15.61 10.91 3.52
C ARG A 27 -14.49 11.78 2.93
N GLY A 28 -14.38 13.05 3.32
CA GLY A 28 -13.30 13.95 2.90
C GLY A 28 -11.91 13.58 3.45
N LYS A 29 -11.81 13.04 4.67
CA LYS A 29 -10.55 12.68 5.34
C LYS A 29 -9.98 11.33 4.92
N TYR A 30 -10.79 10.43 4.36
CA TYR A 30 -10.33 9.13 3.85
C TYR A 30 -9.21 9.30 2.80
N ARG A 31 -9.36 10.29 1.92
CA ARG A 31 -8.37 10.61 0.87
C ARG A 31 -7.00 10.93 1.46
N ASP A 32 -6.97 11.66 2.56
CA ASP A 32 -5.73 12.09 3.22
C ASP A 32 -4.96 10.91 3.83
N VAL A 33 -5.62 9.78 4.06
CA VAL A 33 -5.01 8.55 4.58
C VAL A 33 -4.62 7.58 3.45
N ILE A 34 -5.53 7.32 2.52
CA ILE A 34 -5.30 6.31 1.48
C ILE A 34 -4.22 6.72 0.47
N LEU A 35 -4.11 8.01 0.14
CA LEU A 35 -3.11 8.52 -0.80
C LEU A 35 -1.66 8.30 -0.30
N PRO A 36 -1.26 8.76 0.90
CA PRO A 36 0.10 8.51 1.37
C PRO A 36 0.40 7.02 1.52
N MET A 37 -0.55 6.20 1.97
CA MET A 37 -0.37 4.74 2.07
C MET A 37 -0.13 4.10 0.71
N THR A 38 -0.85 4.54 -0.33
CA THR A 38 -0.66 4.07 -1.71
C THR A 38 0.71 4.47 -2.26
N VAL A 39 1.17 5.70 -1.97
CA VAL A 39 2.49 6.18 -2.37
C VAL A 39 3.60 5.35 -1.71
N ILE A 40 3.51 5.11 -0.40
CA ILE A 40 4.47 4.29 0.35
C ILE A 40 4.51 2.87 -0.23
N ARG A 41 3.35 2.25 -0.45
CA ARG A 41 3.30 0.90 -1.04
C ARG A 41 3.90 0.87 -2.44
N ARG A 42 3.67 1.89 -3.25
CA ARG A 42 4.26 1.98 -4.59
C ARG A 42 5.76 2.11 -4.53
N LEU A 43 6.29 2.95 -3.63
CA LEU A 43 7.73 3.10 -3.43
C LEU A 43 8.36 1.78 -3.01
N ASP A 44 7.76 1.09 -2.02
CA ASP A 44 8.21 -0.22 -1.55
C ASP A 44 8.20 -1.27 -2.69
N ALA A 45 7.13 -1.35 -3.49
CA ALA A 45 7.04 -2.27 -4.63
C ALA A 45 8.10 -2.00 -5.71
N VAL A 46 8.48 -0.73 -5.93
CA VAL A 46 9.54 -0.36 -6.88
C VAL A 46 10.93 -0.73 -6.33
N LEU A 47 11.12 -0.62 -5.02
CA LEU A 47 12.38 -0.96 -4.36
C LEU A 47 12.52 -2.46 -4.07
N GLU A 48 11.44 -3.23 -4.12
CA GLU A 48 11.40 -4.66 -3.80
C GLU A 48 12.45 -5.50 -4.56
N PRO A 49 12.66 -5.34 -5.89
CA PRO A 49 13.69 -6.07 -6.62
C PRO A 49 15.13 -5.70 -6.22
N THR A 50 15.35 -4.48 -5.73
CA THR A 50 16.69 -3.92 -5.41
C THR A 50 16.92 -3.76 -3.91
N LYS A 51 16.05 -4.34 -3.08
CA LYS A 51 16.05 -4.12 -1.63
C LYS A 51 17.39 -4.46 -0.98
N GLN A 52 17.99 -5.58 -1.37
CA GLN A 52 19.29 -5.99 -0.85
C GLN A 52 20.39 -4.99 -1.21
N ALA A 53 20.45 -4.52 -2.46
CA ALA A 53 21.43 -3.53 -2.89
C ALA A 53 21.31 -2.21 -2.13
N VAL A 54 20.08 -1.78 -1.78
CA VAL A 54 19.85 -0.59 -0.95
C VAL A 54 20.36 -0.81 0.49
N LEU A 55 20.11 -1.98 1.08
CA LEU A 55 20.59 -2.32 2.42
C LEU A 55 22.12 -2.42 2.47
N ASP A 56 22.75 -3.01 1.46
CA ASP A 56 24.19 -3.11 1.35
C ASP A 56 24.82 -1.72 1.19
N MET A 57 24.22 -0.84 0.37
CA MET A 57 24.67 0.55 0.24
C MET A 57 24.57 1.31 1.56
N LYS A 58 23.47 1.16 2.30
CA LYS A 58 23.30 1.76 3.64
C LYS A 58 24.43 1.33 4.58
N ALA A 59 24.73 0.03 4.63
CA ALA A 59 25.78 -0.51 5.50
C ALA A 59 27.20 -0.02 5.15
N ASN A 60 27.44 0.35 3.89
CA ASN A 60 28.71 0.97 3.47
C ASN A 60 28.80 2.47 3.79
N LEU A 61 27.67 3.13 4.06
CA LEU A 61 27.58 4.56 4.37
C LEU A 61 27.50 4.84 5.88
N ASP A 62 27.21 3.83 6.69
CA ASP A 62 27.24 3.85 8.16
C ASP A 62 28.67 3.56 8.67
#